data_AF-A0AAD8E0U5-F1
#
_entry.id   AF-A0AAD8E0U5-F1
#
_cell.length_a   1.000
_cell.length_b   1.000
_cell.length_c   1.000
_cell.angle_alpha   90.00
_cell.angle_beta   90.00
_cell.angle_gamma   90.00
#
_symmetry.space_group_name_H-M   'P 1'
#
loop_
_entity.id
_entity.type
_entity.pdbx_description
1 polymer ?
#
loop_
_entity_poly.entity_id
_entity_poly.type
_entity_poly.pdbx_seq_one_letter_code
_entity_poly.pdbx_strand_id
1 'polypeptide(L)'
;MIAKIIVALCIIQVTVQQEDPEQDLRDLIDQANQEFEEYINPLVDRIEGYGTSFVAELQQLQKEYVELRENLTSIAEQLSTEGIDTSTCWSNAVQTAYFTYLDRDNEVTAVQKVTYETMSQMLTDLSLVREEITTLVDETEDSIQTCKTLSSEEEINACYNVLLPVFDEMKADVLNRIIELYELGQTLLEYSEEEKEKLSGNNRQLATENAEIITNQLTTCIGNLTVTETSSN
;
A
#
# COMPACT_ATOMS: atom_id res chain seq x y z
N MET A 1 8.45 29.73 19.84
CA MET A 1 8.19 30.31 18.50
C MET A 1 6.75 29.93 18.15
N ILE A 2 5.79 30.71 18.64
CA ILE A 2 4.35 30.45 18.56
C ILE A 2 3.78 31.60 17.74
N ALA A 3 3.36 31.30 16.51
CA ALA A 3 2.79 32.30 15.63
C ALA A 3 1.38 32.67 16.11
N LYS A 4 1.20 33.97 16.32
CA LYS A 4 -0.04 34.63 16.74
C LYS A 4 -1.04 34.60 15.57
N ILE A 5 -2.20 33.99 15.78
CA ILE A 5 -3.38 34.22 14.93
C ILE A 5 -4.13 35.41 15.52
N ILE A 6 -4.22 36.47 14.72
CA ILE A 6 -4.97 37.69 15.00
C ILE A 6 -6.44 37.39 14.75
N VAL A 7 -7.24 37.36 15.81
CA VAL A 7 -8.70 37.44 15.73
C VAL A 7 -9.04 38.89 15.42
N ALA A 8 -9.24 39.20 14.14
CA ALA A 8 -9.79 40.48 13.70
C ALA A 8 -11.31 40.38 13.63
N LEU A 9 -11.97 40.95 14.64
CA LEU A 9 -13.37 41.36 14.57
C LEU A 9 -13.57 42.27 13.35
N CYS A 10 -14.19 41.76 12.30
CA CYS A 10 -14.78 42.59 11.24
C CYS A 10 -16.28 42.71 11.52
N ILE A 11 -16.66 43.83 12.13
CA ILE A 11 -18.01 44.36 12.09
C ILE A 11 -18.25 44.80 10.64
N ILE A 12 -18.75 43.89 9.81
CA ILE A 12 -19.31 44.22 8.50
C ILE A 12 -20.82 44.30 8.70
N GLN A 13 -21.39 45.47 8.42
CA GLN A 13 -22.83 45.63 8.23
C GLN A 13 -23.24 44.78 7.03
N VAL A 14 -23.68 43.54 7.29
CA VAL A 14 -24.30 42.69 6.28
C VAL A 14 -25.65 43.31 5.94
N THR A 15 -25.69 43.98 4.79
CA THR A 15 -26.94 44.08 4.05
C THR A 15 -27.30 42.63 3.69
N VAL A 16 -28.38 42.13 4.26
CA VAL A 16 -28.95 40.81 3.96
C VAL A 16 -29.36 40.83 2.48
N GLN A 17 -28.42 40.55 1.58
CA GLN A 17 -28.76 39.74 0.42
C GLN A 17 -29.10 38.39 1.03
N GLN A 18 -30.36 37.96 0.92
CA GLN A 18 -30.70 36.57 1.20
C GLN A 18 -29.83 35.76 0.22
N GLU A 19 -28.76 35.14 0.73
CA GLU A 19 -28.07 34.07 0.01
C GLU A 19 -29.14 33.03 -0.32
N ASP A 20 -29.18 32.61 -1.58
CA ASP A 20 -30.13 31.64 -2.08
C ASP A 20 -29.84 30.31 -1.38
N PRO A 21 -30.68 29.85 -0.44
CA PRO A 21 -30.38 28.67 0.37
C PRO A 21 -30.23 27.39 -0.48
N GLU A 22 -30.82 27.40 -1.68
CA GLU A 22 -30.60 26.32 -2.66
C GLU A 22 -29.17 26.35 -3.20
N GLN A 23 -28.65 27.53 -3.53
CA GLN A 23 -27.28 27.68 -4.01
C GLN A 23 -26.27 27.28 -2.94
N ASP A 24 -26.50 27.65 -1.68
CA ASP A 24 -25.64 27.25 -0.57
C ASP A 24 -25.58 25.72 -0.42
N LEU A 25 -26.72 25.02 -0.54
CA LEU A 25 -26.76 23.55 -0.53
C LEU A 25 -25.99 22.96 -1.71
N ARG A 26 -26.13 23.53 -2.92
CA ARG A 26 -25.39 23.07 -4.11
C ARG A 26 -23.89 23.24 -3.95
N ASP A 27 -23.46 24.39 -3.43
CA ASP A 27 -22.04 24.67 -3.17
C ASP A 27 -21.46 23.70 -2.13
N LEU A 28 -22.23 23.33 -1.10
CA LEU A 28 -21.80 22.33 -0.11
C LEU A 28 -21.70 20.91 -0.71
N ILE A 29 -22.60 20.53 -1.62
CA ILE A 29 -22.52 19.25 -2.36
C ILE A 29 -21.27 19.21 -3.23
N ASP A 30 -21.02 20.27 -4.01
CA ASP A 30 -19.86 20.36 -4.88
C ASP A 30 -18.54 20.32 -4.08
N GLN A 31 -18.49 21.03 -2.94
CA GLN A 31 -17.35 20.97 -2.02
C GLN A 31 -17.12 19.55 -1.50
N ALA A 32 -18.17 18.86 -1.04
CA ALA A 32 -18.06 17.51 -0.51
C ALA A 32 -17.49 16.52 -1.56
N ASN A 33 -17.96 16.62 -2.81
CA ASN A 33 -17.46 15.81 -3.92
C ASN A 33 -15.99 16.09 -4.21
N GLN A 34 -15.58 17.36 -4.22
CA GLN A 34 -14.19 17.73 -4.46
C GLN A 34 -13.26 17.22 -3.35
N GLU A 35 -13.60 17.47 -2.08
CA GLU A 35 -12.79 17.01 -0.95
C GLU A 35 -12.67 15.47 -0.95
N PHE A 36 -13.75 14.78 -1.29
CA PHE A 36 -13.72 13.32 -1.44
C PHE A 36 -12.72 12.85 -2.51
N GLU A 37 -12.73 13.46 -3.69
CA GLU A 37 -11.77 13.12 -4.76
C GLU A 37 -10.32 13.40 -4.35
N GLU A 38 -10.09 14.49 -3.61
CA GLU A 38 -8.75 14.91 -3.15
C GLU A 38 -8.15 13.95 -2.11
N TYR A 39 -8.95 13.36 -1.23
CA TYR A 39 -8.44 12.46 -0.19
C TYR A 39 -8.42 10.98 -0.61
N ILE A 40 -9.48 10.51 -1.28
CA ILE A 40 -9.68 9.08 -1.50
C ILE A 40 -8.90 8.56 -2.69
N ASN A 41 -8.95 9.26 -3.82
CA ASN A 41 -8.34 8.75 -5.06
C ASN A 41 -6.81 8.57 -4.91
N PRO A 42 -6.05 9.53 -4.33
CA PRO A 42 -4.62 9.33 -4.14
C PRO A 42 -4.29 8.17 -3.19
N LEU A 43 -5.13 7.91 -2.19
CA LEU A 43 -4.93 6.81 -1.26
C LEU A 43 -5.16 5.45 -1.95
N VAL A 44 -6.25 5.34 -2.72
CA VAL A 44 -6.57 4.14 -3.52
C VAL A 44 -5.43 3.85 -4.50
N ASP A 45 -4.99 4.85 -5.27
CA ASP A 45 -3.92 4.70 -6.24
C ASP A 45 -2.61 4.22 -5.59
N ARG A 46 -2.27 4.75 -4.40
CA ARG A 46 -1.08 4.32 -3.66
C ARG A 46 -1.20 2.90 -3.13
N ILE A 47 -2.36 2.50 -2.61
CA ILE A 47 -2.60 1.12 -2.13
C ILE A 47 -2.46 0.13 -3.29
N GLU A 48 -3.06 0.42 -4.44
CA GLU A 48 -2.95 -0.42 -5.64
C GLU A 48 -1.49 -0.49 -6.14
N GLY A 49 -0.80 0.65 -6.17
CA GLY A 49 0.62 0.73 -6.51
C GLY A 49 1.51 -0.10 -5.59
N TYR A 50 1.28 -0.05 -4.28
CA TYR A 50 2.04 -0.82 -3.29
C TYR A 50 1.92 -2.33 -3.54
N GLY A 51 0.70 -2.83 -3.80
CA GLY A 51 0.45 -4.25 -4.07
C GLY A 51 1.25 -4.80 -5.25
N THR A 52 1.43 -4.00 -6.32
CA THR A 52 2.22 -4.41 -7.50
C THR A 52 3.73 -4.42 -7.24
N SER A 53 4.21 -3.72 -6.21
CA SER A 53 5.65 -3.52 -5.99
C SER A 53 6.41 -4.78 -5.54
N PHE A 54 5.71 -5.78 -4.98
CA PHE A 54 6.32 -7.06 -4.58
C PHE A 54 6.70 -7.96 -5.76
N VAL A 55 6.05 -7.79 -6.91
CA VAL A 55 6.31 -8.63 -8.09
C VAL A 55 7.77 -8.51 -8.54
N ALA A 56 8.31 -7.30 -8.52
CA ALA A 56 9.70 -7.05 -8.90
C ALA A 56 10.69 -7.73 -7.94
N GLU A 57 10.41 -7.72 -6.64
CA GLU A 57 11.27 -8.35 -5.63
C GLU A 57 11.27 -9.88 -5.74
N LEU A 58 10.10 -10.50 -5.95
CA LEU A 58 9.99 -11.94 -6.18
C LEU A 58 10.72 -12.37 -7.47
N GLN A 59 10.59 -11.57 -8.54
CA GLN A 59 11.30 -11.81 -9.80
C GLN A 59 12.82 -11.70 -9.62
N GLN A 60 13.29 -10.71 -8.85
CA GLN A 60 14.70 -10.52 -8.58
C GLN A 60 15.26 -11.69 -7.74
N LEU A 61 14.54 -12.12 -6.71
CA LEU A 61 14.94 -13.27 -5.89
C LEU A 61 15.02 -14.56 -6.72
N GLN A 62 14.06 -14.80 -7.61
CA GLN A 62 14.08 -15.93 -8.53
C GLN A 62 15.29 -15.88 -9.48
N LYS A 63 15.59 -14.70 -10.01
CA LYS A 63 16.75 -14.48 -10.87
C LYS A 63 18.07 -14.78 -10.14
N GLU A 64 18.25 -14.26 -8.93
CA GLU A 64 19.44 -14.50 -8.11
C GLU A 64 19.65 -15.99 -7.80
N TYR A 65 18.56 -16.73 -7.52
CA TYR A 65 18.63 -18.18 -7.34
C TYR A 65 19.10 -18.92 -8.61
N VAL A 66 18.57 -18.54 -9.78
CA VAL A 66 18.97 -19.13 -11.07
C VAL A 66 20.44 -18.85 -11.35
N GLU A 67 20.89 -17.61 -11.18
CA GLU A 67 22.29 -17.21 -11.37
C GLU A 67 23.24 -17.96 -10.41
N LEU A 68 22.86 -18.11 -9.14
CA LEU A 68 23.64 -18.89 -8.17
C LEU A 68 23.73 -20.37 -8.60
N ARG A 69 22.63 -20.98 -9.03
CA ARG A 69 22.62 -22.37 -9.49
C ARG A 69 23.52 -22.57 -10.72
N GLU A 70 23.49 -21.64 -11.67
CA GLU A 70 24.37 -21.66 -12.85
C GLU A 70 25.85 -21.55 -12.44
N ASN A 71 26.16 -20.63 -11.51
CA ASN A 71 27.51 -20.48 -10.98
C ASN A 71 28.03 -21.74 -10.26
N LEU A 72 27.20 -22.34 -9.38
CA LEU A 72 27.55 -23.59 -8.70
C LEU A 72 27.78 -24.74 -9.69
N THR A 73 27.01 -24.78 -10.78
CA THR A 73 27.20 -25.76 -11.86
C THR A 73 28.53 -25.53 -12.56
N SER A 74 28.83 -24.29 -12.95
CA SER A 74 30.12 -23.94 -13.56
C SER A 74 31.31 -24.29 -12.65
N ILE A 75 31.22 -24.06 -11.35
CA ILE A 75 32.28 -24.40 -10.39
C ILE A 75 32.46 -25.92 -10.32
N ALA A 76 31.37 -26.68 -10.21
CA ALA A 76 31.43 -28.13 -10.15
C ALA A 76 32.02 -28.75 -11.42
N GLU A 77 31.72 -28.18 -12.60
CA GLU A 77 32.27 -28.58 -13.90
C GLU A 77 33.76 -28.24 -14.02
N GLN A 78 34.17 -27.02 -13.63
CA GLN A 78 35.57 -26.59 -13.68
C GLN A 78 36.47 -27.40 -12.76
N LEU A 79 35.95 -27.80 -11.59
CA LEU A 79 36.69 -28.59 -10.60
C LEU A 79 36.57 -30.10 -10.83
N SER A 80 35.67 -30.55 -11.71
CA SER A 80 35.61 -31.95 -12.15
C SER A 80 36.82 -32.22 -13.05
N THR A 81 37.84 -32.87 -12.47
CA THR A 81 38.99 -33.40 -13.19
C THR A 81 38.79 -34.90 -13.46
N GLU A 82 39.54 -35.49 -14.39
CA GLU A 82 39.39 -36.92 -14.75
C GLU A 82 39.40 -37.82 -13.51
N GLY A 83 38.26 -38.43 -13.20
CA GLY A 83 38.09 -39.39 -12.10
C GLY A 83 37.28 -38.88 -10.90
N ILE A 84 37.14 -37.56 -10.73
CA ILE A 84 36.48 -36.99 -9.54
C ILE A 84 35.00 -36.75 -9.80
N ASP A 85 34.16 -37.53 -9.11
CA ASP A 85 32.71 -37.35 -9.10
C ASP A 85 32.30 -36.21 -8.16
N THR A 86 32.01 -35.03 -8.72
CA THR A 86 31.57 -33.84 -7.97
C THR A 86 30.06 -33.79 -7.73
N SER A 87 29.29 -34.77 -8.22
CA SER A 87 27.82 -34.74 -8.26
C SER A 87 27.17 -34.58 -6.89
N THR A 88 27.71 -35.25 -5.86
CA THR A 88 27.17 -35.17 -4.49
C THR A 88 27.41 -33.78 -3.89
N CYS A 89 28.60 -33.21 -4.07
CA CYS A 89 28.92 -31.86 -3.59
C CYS A 89 28.04 -30.80 -4.27
N TRP A 90 27.89 -30.90 -5.59
CA TRP A 90 27.01 -30.03 -6.37
C TRP A 90 25.56 -30.15 -5.95
N SER A 91 25.03 -31.38 -5.82
CA SER A 91 23.63 -31.61 -5.44
C SER A 91 23.30 -31.00 -4.09
N ASN A 92 24.20 -31.15 -3.11
CA ASN A 92 24.03 -30.56 -1.78
C ASN A 92 24.03 -29.02 -1.85
N ALA A 93 24.97 -28.43 -2.60
CA ALA A 93 25.05 -26.98 -2.74
C ALA A 93 23.80 -26.38 -3.42
N VAL A 94 23.32 -27.00 -4.50
CA VAL A 94 22.08 -26.58 -5.18
C VAL A 94 20.85 -26.75 -4.28
N GLN A 95 20.79 -27.83 -3.49
CA GLN A 95 19.70 -28.03 -2.55
C GLN A 95 19.69 -26.96 -1.44
N THR A 96 20.86 -26.62 -0.88
CA THR A 96 20.97 -25.53 0.10
C THR A 96 20.56 -24.20 -0.51
N ALA A 97 21.02 -23.88 -1.73
CA ALA A 97 20.60 -22.67 -2.44
C ALA A 97 19.07 -22.60 -2.64
N TYR A 98 18.44 -23.74 -2.95
CA TYR A 98 16.99 -23.81 -3.11
C TYR A 98 16.24 -23.59 -1.80
N PHE A 99 16.71 -24.16 -0.68
CA PHE A 99 16.08 -23.93 0.62
C PHE A 99 16.23 -22.48 1.08
N THR A 100 17.39 -21.86 0.84
CA THR A 100 17.57 -20.41 1.08
C THR A 100 16.60 -19.58 0.26
N TYR A 101 16.44 -19.89 -1.03
CA TYR A 101 15.47 -19.24 -1.89
C TYR A 101 14.03 -19.36 -1.33
N LEU A 102 13.61 -20.57 -0.96
CA LEU A 102 12.27 -20.82 -0.42
C LEU A 102 12.01 -20.09 0.89
N ASP A 103 12.99 -20.04 1.80
CA ASP A 103 12.86 -19.33 3.06
C ASP A 103 12.58 -17.84 2.82
N ARG A 104 13.31 -17.23 1.87
CA ARG A 104 13.10 -15.84 1.48
C ARG A 104 11.78 -15.59 0.76
N ASP A 105 11.40 -16.47 -0.16
CA ASP A 105 10.12 -16.40 -0.87
C ASP A 105 8.94 -16.42 0.13
N ASN A 106 9.04 -17.26 1.16
CA ASN A 106 8.05 -17.33 2.24
C ASN A 106 7.99 -16.05 3.08
N GLU A 107 9.13 -15.46 3.44
CA GLU A 107 9.16 -14.19 4.17
C GLU A 107 8.54 -13.04 3.37
N VAL A 108 8.87 -12.93 2.07
CA VAL A 108 8.27 -11.92 1.17
C VAL A 108 6.76 -12.11 1.07
N THR A 109 6.33 -13.34 0.85
CA THR A 109 4.91 -13.68 0.73
C THR A 109 4.16 -13.41 2.05
N ALA A 110 4.77 -13.67 3.20
CA ALA A 110 4.14 -13.42 4.50
C ALA A 110 3.92 -11.93 4.77
N VAL A 111 4.93 -11.08 4.50
CA VAL A 111 4.79 -9.63 4.61
C VAL A 111 3.74 -9.12 3.63
N GLN A 112 3.81 -9.54 2.37
CA GLN A 112 2.83 -9.17 1.35
C GLN A 112 1.40 -9.50 1.79
N LYS A 113 1.18 -10.69 2.36
CA LYS A 113 -0.14 -11.14 2.81
C LYS A 113 -0.70 -10.25 3.93
N VAL A 114 0.07 -10.01 4.99
CA VAL A 114 -0.40 -9.20 6.14
C VAL A 114 -0.73 -7.78 5.70
N THR A 115 0.13 -7.20 4.87
CA THR A 115 -0.10 -5.85 4.37
C THR A 115 -1.31 -5.78 3.43
N TYR A 116 -1.45 -6.74 2.51
CA TYR A 116 -2.58 -6.79 1.59
C TYR A 116 -3.92 -6.96 2.32
N GLU A 117 -3.99 -7.83 3.33
CA GLU A 117 -5.21 -8.01 4.14
C GLU A 117 -5.62 -6.70 4.82
N THR A 118 -4.66 -5.97 5.39
CA THR A 118 -4.93 -4.70 6.08
C THR A 118 -5.35 -3.61 5.10
N MET A 119 -4.66 -3.49 3.96
CA MET A 119 -5.01 -2.53 2.91
C MET A 119 -6.36 -2.85 2.24
N SER A 120 -6.69 -4.13 2.08
CA SER A 120 -7.98 -4.56 1.52
C SER A 120 -9.15 -4.20 2.42
N GLN A 121 -8.98 -4.26 3.75
CA GLN A 121 -10.00 -3.79 4.68
C GLN A 121 -10.20 -2.28 4.52
N MET A 122 -9.10 -1.53 4.42
CA MET A 122 -9.17 -0.08 4.22
C MET A 122 -9.88 0.29 2.91
N LEU A 123 -9.59 -0.38 1.80
CA LEU A 123 -10.32 -0.17 0.54
C LEU A 123 -11.82 -0.44 0.69
N THR A 124 -12.19 -1.44 1.51
CA THR A 124 -13.60 -1.73 1.82
C THR A 124 -14.23 -0.58 2.61
N ASP A 125 -13.54 -0.07 3.64
CA ASP A 125 -14.04 1.03 4.47
C ASP A 125 -14.18 2.33 3.64
N LEU A 126 -13.19 2.64 2.79
CA LEU A 126 -13.26 3.78 1.85
C LEU A 126 -14.44 3.65 0.87
N SER A 127 -14.75 2.42 0.41
CA SER A 127 -15.90 2.16 -0.45
C SER A 127 -17.23 2.38 0.26
N LEU A 128 -17.33 1.99 1.53
CA LEU A 128 -18.54 2.23 2.34
C LEU A 128 -18.76 3.73 2.55
N VAL A 129 -17.69 4.46 2.87
CA VAL A 129 -17.77 5.93 3.02
C VAL A 129 -18.16 6.61 1.71
N ARG A 130 -17.67 6.12 0.56
CA ARG A 130 -18.12 6.60 -0.77
C ARG A 130 -19.62 6.42 -0.98
N GLU A 131 -20.15 5.25 -0.60
CA GLU A 131 -21.58 4.94 -0.72
C GLU A 131 -22.42 5.83 0.21
N GLU A 132 -21.94 6.08 1.42
CA GLU A 132 -22.59 7.00 2.36
C GLU A 132 -22.68 8.44 1.81
N ILE A 133 -21.61 8.96 1.19
CA ILE A 133 -21.65 10.29 0.54
C ILE A 133 -22.65 10.31 -0.59
N THR A 134 -22.63 9.29 -1.45
CA THR A 134 -23.54 9.20 -2.58
C THR A 134 -24.99 9.23 -2.08
N THR A 135 -25.27 8.47 -1.03
CA THR A 135 -26.58 8.44 -0.37
C THR A 135 -26.95 9.80 0.22
N LEU A 136 -26.02 10.46 0.94
CA LEU A 136 -26.23 11.78 1.52
C LEU A 136 -26.56 12.82 0.45
N VAL A 137 -25.82 12.83 -0.67
CA VAL A 137 -26.05 13.75 -1.79
C VAL A 137 -27.40 13.47 -2.44
N ASP A 138 -27.71 12.21 -2.74
CA ASP A 138 -28.97 11.81 -3.38
C ASP A 138 -30.19 12.16 -2.50
N GLU A 139 -30.15 11.85 -1.21
CA GLU A 139 -31.22 12.18 -0.25
C GLU A 139 -31.39 13.69 -0.09
N THR A 140 -30.30 14.46 -0.20
CA THR A 140 -30.33 15.92 -0.14
C THR A 140 -30.93 16.52 -1.40
N GLU A 141 -30.58 16.03 -2.59
CA GLU A 141 -31.19 16.46 -3.85
C GLU A 141 -32.69 16.11 -3.92
N ASP A 142 -33.09 14.93 -3.42
CA ASP A 142 -34.50 14.56 -3.27
C ASP A 142 -35.25 15.50 -2.30
N SER A 143 -34.59 15.90 -1.20
CA SER A 143 -35.12 16.85 -0.24
C SER A 143 -35.25 18.26 -0.84
N ILE A 144 -34.27 18.70 -1.64
CA ILE A 144 -34.32 19.95 -2.41
C ILE A 144 -35.53 19.92 -3.36
N GLN A 145 -35.70 18.82 -4.10
CA GLN A 145 -36.81 18.67 -5.02
C GLN A 145 -38.17 18.68 -4.29
N THR A 146 -38.23 18.10 -3.09
CA THR A 146 -39.40 18.15 -2.22
C THR A 146 -39.72 19.58 -1.78
N CYS A 147 -38.72 20.35 -1.32
CA CYS A 147 -38.89 21.76 -0.95
C CYS A 147 -39.46 22.58 -2.12
N LYS A 148 -38.98 22.36 -3.35
CA LYS A 148 -39.46 23.04 -4.57
C LYS A 148 -40.95 22.81 -4.89
N THR A 149 -41.57 21.77 -4.35
CA THR A 149 -43.00 21.49 -4.57
C THR A 149 -43.93 22.29 -3.66
N LEU A 150 -43.38 23.02 -2.68
CA LEU A 150 -44.16 23.83 -1.75
C LEU A 150 -44.81 25.02 -2.44
N SER A 151 -45.89 25.52 -1.84
CA SER A 151 -46.83 26.41 -2.53
C SER A 151 -46.41 27.89 -2.55
N SER A 152 -45.46 28.25 -1.69
CA SER A 152 -44.99 29.63 -1.52
C SER A 152 -43.48 29.69 -1.31
N GLU A 153 -42.89 30.82 -1.70
CA GLU A 153 -41.46 31.11 -1.51
C GLU A 153 -41.06 31.10 -0.03
N GLU A 154 -41.95 31.53 0.87
CA GLU A 154 -41.70 31.48 2.32
C GLU A 154 -41.62 30.04 2.85
N GLU A 155 -42.49 29.15 2.37
CA GLU A 155 -42.44 27.72 2.69
C GLU A 155 -41.20 27.04 2.10
N ILE A 156 -40.82 27.39 0.86
CA ILE A 156 -39.60 26.88 0.20
C ILE A 156 -38.36 27.28 1.01
N ASN A 157 -38.23 28.56 1.35
CA ASN A 157 -37.09 29.06 2.12
C ASN A 157 -37.05 28.48 3.54
N ALA A 158 -38.20 28.31 4.19
CA ALA A 158 -38.26 27.65 5.50
C ALA A 158 -37.81 26.18 5.42
N CYS A 159 -38.16 25.48 4.33
CA CYS A 159 -37.73 24.10 4.07
C CYS A 159 -36.21 24.00 3.91
N TYR A 160 -35.59 24.85 3.07
CA TYR A 160 -34.14 24.86 2.90
C TYR A 160 -33.37 25.22 4.19
N ASN A 161 -33.89 26.17 4.98
CA ASN A 161 -33.27 26.54 6.26
C ASN A 161 -33.25 25.40 7.29
N VAL A 162 -34.12 24.39 7.15
CA VAL A 162 -34.07 23.16 7.95
C VAL A 162 -33.06 22.16 7.38
N LEU A 163 -32.95 22.06 6.05
CA LEU A 163 -32.03 21.13 5.38
C LEU A 163 -30.57 21.52 5.53
N LEU A 164 -30.24 22.81 5.37
CA LEU A 164 -28.86 23.32 5.44
C LEU A 164 -28.07 22.83 6.66
N PRO A 165 -28.52 23.04 7.91
CA PRO A 165 -27.75 22.62 9.08
C PRO A 165 -27.64 21.09 9.20
N VAL A 166 -28.64 20.33 8.72
CA VAL A 166 -28.60 18.87 8.72
C VAL A 166 -27.56 18.36 7.73
N PHE A 167 -27.56 18.92 6.51
CA PHE A 167 -26.57 18.56 5.50
C PHE A 167 -25.15 18.91 5.95
N ASP A 168 -24.95 20.11 6.51
CA ASP A 168 -23.63 20.54 6.97
C ASP A 168 -23.09 19.64 8.11
N GLU A 169 -23.94 19.24 9.05
CA GLU A 169 -23.57 18.29 10.12
C GLU A 169 -23.21 16.91 9.55
N MET A 170 -24.03 16.36 8.65
CA MET A 170 -23.76 15.05 8.04
C MET A 170 -22.52 15.08 7.15
N LYS A 171 -22.34 16.15 6.36
CA LYS A 171 -21.13 16.37 5.55
C LYS A 171 -19.89 16.39 6.43
N ALA A 172 -19.91 17.15 7.53
CA ALA A 172 -18.78 17.25 8.45
C ALA A 172 -18.44 15.90 9.11
N ASP A 173 -19.44 15.13 9.51
CA ASP A 173 -19.25 13.79 10.07
C ASP A 173 -18.59 12.83 9.07
N VAL A 174 -19.10 12.79 7.84
CA VAL A 174 -18.53 11.96 6.77
C VAL A 174 -17.11 12.41 6.41
N LEU A 175 -16.87 13.71 6.30
CA LEU A 175 -15.55 14.27 6.01
C LEU A 175 -14.53 13.94 7.10
N ASN A 176 -14.91 14.04 8.38
CA ASN A 176 -14.02 13.66 9.48
C ASN A 176 -13.62 12.18 9.38
N ARG A 177 -14.56 11.29 9.04
CA ARG A 177 -14.26 9.87 8.84
C ARG A 177 -13.35 9.63 7.63
N ILE A 178 -13.50 10.39 6.54
CA ILE A 178 -12.58 10.35 5.40
C ILE A 178 -11.17 10.76 5.82
N ILE A 179 -11.03 11.85 6.58
CA ILE A 179 -9.74 12.36 7.06
C ILE A 179 -9.08 11.31 7.97
N GLU A 180 -9.83 10.71 8.89
CA GLU A 180 -9.31 9.65 9.77
C GLU A 180 -8.82 8.43 8.96
N LEU A 181 -9.60 7.97 7.99
CA LEU A 181 -9.20 6.87 7.10
C LEU A 181 -7.99 7.24 6.24
N TYR A 182 -7.92 8.50 5.78
CA TYR A 182 -6.78 9.01 5.02
C TYR A 182 -5.50 8.99 5.86
N GLU A 183 -5.52 9.55 7.07
CA GLU A 183 -4.36 9.58 7.96
C GLU A 183 -3.91 8.16 8.36
N LEU A 184 -4.87 7.28 8.67
CA LEU A 184 -4.60 5.88 8.95
C LEU A 184 -3.97 5.18 7.74
N GLY A 185 -4.49 5.42 6.54
CA GLY A 185 -3.99 4.87 5.29
C GLY A 185 -2.59 5.33 4.93
N GLN A 186 -2.30 6.61 5.12
CA GLN A 186 -0.96 7.17 4.97
C GLN A 186 0.03 6.49 5.93
N THR A 187 -0.32 6.41 7.21
CA THR A 187 0.53 5.77 8.22
C THR A 187 0.78 4.30 7.91
N LEU A 188 -0.26 3.56 7.49
CA LEU A 188 -0.14 2.16 7.12
C LEU A 188 0.74 1.98 5.88
N LEU A 189 0.57 2.81 4.85
CA LEU A 189 1.38 2.78 3.64
C LEU A 189 2.84 3.07 3.93
N GLU A 190 3.14 4.11 4.71
CA GLU A 190 4.50 4.46 5.10
C GLU A 190 5.19 3.32 5.87
N TYR A 191 4.50 2.76 6.86
CA TYR A 191 5.01 1.60 7.61
C TYR A 191 5.26 0.40 6.69
N SER A 192 4.33 0.15 5.77
CA SER A 192 4.42 -0.95 4.82
C SER A 192 5.56 -0.77 3.82
N GLU A 193 5.75 0.45 3.31
CA GLU A 193 6.88 0.82 2.45
C GLU A 193 8.21 0.63 3.18
N GLU A 194 8.31 1.05 4.45
CA GLU A 194 9.51 0.87 5.29
C GLU A 194 9.82 -0.62 5.52
N GLU A 195 8.82 -1.43 5.86
CA GLU A 195 9.01 -2.88 6.06
C GLU A 195 9.40 -3.57 4.74
N LYS A 196 8.84 -3.16 3.61
CA LYS A 196 9.25 -3.64 2.30
C LYS A 196 10.71 -3.30 1.99
N GLU A 197 11.17 -2.09 2.29
CA GLU A 197 12.57 -1.69 2.09
C GLU A 197 13.52 -2.51 2.98
N LYS A 198 13.18 -2.71 4.25
CA LYS A 198 13.94 -3.58 5.17
C LYS A 198 14.02 -5.00 4.65
N LEU A 199 12.90 -5.55 4.20
CA LEU A 199 12.81 -6.89 3.64
C LEU A 199 13.68 -7.01 2.37
N SER A 200 13.57 -6.08 1.43
CA SER A 200 14.38 -6.05 0.21
C SER A 200 15.88 -5.99 0.54
N GLY A 201 16.28 -5.13 1.48
CA GLY A 201 17.65 -5.03 1.95
C GLY A 201 18.17 -6.32 2.59
N ASN A 202 17.42 -6.87 3.56
CA ASN A 202 17.78 -8.09 4.29
C ASN A 202 17.80 -9.33 3.37
N ASN A 203 16.93 -9.36 2.37
CA ASN A 203 16.88 -10.45 1.40
C ASN A 203 18.10 -10.42 0.49
N ARG A 204 18.47 -9.26 -0.06
CA ARG A 204 19.68 -9.12 -0.88
C ARG A 204 20.95 -9.44 -0.12
N GLN A 205 21.06 -8.96 1.12
CA GLN A 205 22.22 -9.24 1.96
C GLN A 205 22.35 -10.74 2.21
N LEU A 206 21.28 -11.41 2.64
CA LEU A 206 21.33 -12.84 2.90
C LEU A 206 21.52 -13.67 1.61
N ALA A 207 20.93 -13.26 0.49
CA ALA A 207 21.15 -13.93 -0.79
C ALA A 207 22.63 -13.88 -1.18
N THR A 208 23.28 -12.72 -1.01
CA THR A 208 24.70 -12.54 -1.29
C THR A 208 25.58 -13.35 -0.32
N GLU A 209 25.34 -13.22 1.00
CA GLU A 209 26.11 -13.94 2.03
C GLU A 209 25.94 -15.45 1.90
N ASN A 210 24.73 -15.94 1.65
CA ASN A 210 24.49 -17.37 1.44
C ASN A 210 25.09 -17.85 0.12
N ALA A 211 25.05 -17.06 -0.96
CA ALA A 211 25.72 -17.41 -2.20
C ALA A 211 27.23 -17.64 -1.98
N GLU A 212 27.89 -16.77 -1.22
CA GLU A 212 29.29 -16.93 -0.84
C GLU A 212 29.52 -18.18 0.03
N ILE A 213 28.69 -18.39 1.06
CA ILE A 213 28.77 -19.56 1.94
C ILE A 213 28.60 -20.86 1.16
N ILE A 214 27.57 -20.95 0.31
CA ILE A 214 27.26 -22.14 -0.48
C ILE A 214 28.37 -22.41 -1.51
N THR A 215 28.90 -21.36 -2.13
CA THR A 215 30.06 -21.45 -3.03
C THR A 215 31.30 -21.99 -2.30
N ASN A 216 31.58 -21.49 -1.10
CA ASN A 216 32.68 -21.96 -0.27
C ASN A 216 32.48 -23.41 0.19
N GLN A 217 31.26 -23.80 0.55
CA GLN A 217 30.90 -25.17 0.91
C GLN A 217 31.10 -26.13 -0.26
N LEU A 218 30.66 -25.75 -1.47
CA LEU A 218 30.87 -26.53 -2.69
C LEU A 218 32.37 -26.72 -2.95
N THR A 219 33.12 -25.63 -2.96
CA THR A 219 34.57 -25.65 -3.24
C THR A 219 35.32 -26.48 -2.22
N THR A 220 34.97 -26.36 -0.94
CA THR A 220 35.56 -27.16 0.16
C THR A 220 35.21 -28.63 0.02
N CYS A 221 33.96 -28.96 -0.31
CA CYS A 221 33.51 -30.33 -0.51
C CYS A 221 34.31 -31.00 -1.63
N ILE A 222 34.44 -30.35 -2.80
CA ILE A 222 35.21 -30.86 -3.92
C ILE A 222 36.71 -30.95 -3.59
N GLY A 223 37.26 -29.95 -2.89
CA GLY A 223 38.64 -29.96 -2.40
C GLY A 223 38.97 -31.14 -1.46
N ASN A 224 37.98 -31.64 -0.71
CA ASN A 224 38.19 -32.82 0.14
C ASN A 224 38.17 -34.13 -0.66
N LEU A 225 37.44 -34.18 -1.78
CA LEU A 225 37.45 -35.33 -2.69
C LEU A 225 38.84 -35.50 -3.35
N THR A 226 39.44 -34.41 -3.82
CA THR A 226 40.78 -34.41 -4.45
C THR A 226 41.89 -34.86 -3.49
N VAL A 227 41.85 -34.44 -2.22
CA VAL A 227 42.83 -34.86 -1.20
C VAL A 227 42.70 -36.35 -0.87
N THR A 228 41.47 -36.87 -0.83
CA THR A 228 41.22 -38.28 -0.49
C THR A 228 41.76 -39.22 -1.58
N GLU A 229 41.57 -38.87 -2.86
CA GLU A 229 42.09 -39.67 -3.98
C GLU A 229 43.62 -39.65 -4.07
N THR A 230 44.26 -38.50 -3.83
CA THR A 230 45.74 -38.41 -3.83
C THR A 230 46.40 -39.14 -2.67
N SER A 231 45.68 -39.36 -1.56
CA SER A 231 46.18 -40.15 -0.41
C SER A 231 45.99 -41.67 -0.55
N SER A 232 45.23 -42.11 -1.55
CA SER A 232 44.87 -43.52 -1.77
C SER A 232 45.67 -44.19 -2.91
N ASN A 233 46.53 -43.43 -3.59
CA ASN A 233 47.47 -43.88 -4.63
C ASN A 233 48.91 -43.86 -4.10
#